data_AF-T1AC14-F1
#
_entry.id   AF-T1AC14-F1
#
_cell.length_a   1.000
_cell.length_b   1.000
_cell.length_c   1.000
_cell.angle_alpha   90.00
_cell.angle_beta   90.00
_cell.angle_gamma   90.00
#
_symmetry.space_group_name_H-M   'P 1'
#
loop_
_entity.id
_entity.type
_entity.pdbx_description
1 polymer ?
#
loop_
_entity_poly.entity_id
_entity_poly.type
_entity_poly.pdbx_seq_one_letter_code
_entity_poly.pdbx_strand_id
1 'polypeptide(L)'
;EVSIPVTIVEVPPLRAVGARIYRRGPNGQQVTAEAWKGTDHPALLRRMPHHAESSPEELDRFRSAPGDEVRLILHTQPEHVYAVGEKVGRLFEVRVAGEKIEERKAFALERLGTELSVDQLAKEGEFVDVLGVTKGFGFQGHIQRWGVKLQPRKNSKHRRMIGTL
;
A
#
# COMPACT_ATOMS: atom_id res chain seq x y z
N GLU A 1 -32.54 17.30 9.34
CA GLU A 1 -31.89 16.26 8.52
C GLU A 1 -30.58 16.82 8.00
N VAL A 2 -29.47 16.09 8.11
CA VAL A 2 -28.14 16.52 7.64
C VAL A 2 -27.71 15.53 6.57
N SER A 3 -27.39 16.03 5.38
CA SER A 3 -26.90 15.22 4.27
C SER A 3 -25.38 15.32 4.19
N ILE A 4 -24.69 14.16 4.22
CA ILE A 4 -23.22 14.08 4.19
C ILE A 4 -22.80 13.22 2.99
N PRO A 5 -21.91 13.70 2.10
CA PRO A 5 -21.39 12.88 1.02
C PRO A 5 -20.46 11.80 1.55
N VAL A 6 -20.63 10.56 1.06
CA VAL A 6 -19.81 9.41 1.44
C VAL A 6 -19.18 8.77 0.21
N THR A 7 -18.00 8.15 0.39
CA THR A 7 -17.34 7.35 -0.64
C THR A 7 -17.29 5.90 -0.15
N ILE A 8 -17.75 4.97 -0.99
CA ILE A 8 -17.70 3.53 -0.70
C ILE A 8 -16.46 2.97 -1.39
N VAL A 9 -15.60 2.30 -0.62
CA VAL A 9 -14.40 1.63 -1.12
C VAL A 9 -14.56 0.14 -0.89
N GLU A 10 -14.47 -0.64 -1.95
CA GLU A 10 -14.43 -2.10 -1.87
C GLU A 10 -13.03 -2.55 -1.44
N VAL A 11 -12.96 -3.37 -0.39
CA VAL A 11 -11.69 -3.84 0.16
C VAL A 11 -11.75 -5.36 0.28
N PRO A 12 -11.26 -6.09 -0.75
CA PRO A 12 -11.15 -7.54 -0.65
C PRO A 12 -10.11 -7.93 0.41
N PRO A 13 -10.19 -9.15 0.97
CA PRO A 13 -9.18 -9.64 1.89
C PRO A 13 -7.78 -9.61 1.25
N LEU A 14 -6.78 -9.28 2.08
CA LEU A 14 -5.37 -9.27 1.67
C LEU A 14 -4.71 -10.56 2.11
N ARG A 15 -3.79 -11.08 1.30
CA ARG A 15 -3.06 -12.31 1.67
C ARG A 15 -1.61 -11.98 2.03
N ALA A 16 -1.17 -12.47 3.19
CA ALA A 16 0.20 -12.31 3.66
C ALA A 16 1.10 -13.37 3.02
N VAL A 17 2.11 -12.93 2.26
CA VAL A 17 3.05 -13.82 1.54
C VAL A 17 4.44 -13.84 2.13
N GLY A 18 4.80 -12.79 2.86
CA GLY A 18 6.10 -12.69 3.51
C GLY A 18 6.10 -11.74 4.68
N ALA A 19 7.21 -11.72 5.40
CA ALA A 19 7.49 -10.81 6.49
C ALA A 19 8.94 -10.36 6.41
N ARG A 20 9.19 -9.10 6.76
CA ARG A 20 10.52 -8.47 6.77
C ARG A 20 10.80 -7.85 8.12
N ILE A 21 12.02 -8.02 8.59
CA ILE A 21 12.54 -7.30 9.75
C ILE A 21 13.48 -6.20 9.27
N TYR A 22 13.19 -4.98 9.70
CA TYR A 22 14.01 -3.81 9.46
C TYR A 22 14.76 -3.42 10.72
N ARG A 23 16.03 -3.06 10.53
CA ARG A 23 16.89 -2.43 11.53
C ARG A 23 17.32 -1.06 11.03
N ARG A 24 17.33 -0.06 11.89
CA ARG A 24 17.86 1.26 11.58
C ARG A 24 19.38 1.23 11.65
N GLY A 25 20.01 1.35 10.49
CA GLY A 25 21.44 1.61 10.35
C GLY A 25 21.75 3.09 10.14
N PRO A 26 23.04 3.45 9.97
CA PRO A 26 23.46 4.82 9.70
C PRO A 26 22.84 5.42 8.44
N ASN A 27 22.56 4.59 7.43
CA ASN A 27 22.01 5.00 6.13
C ASN A 27 20.48 4.80 6.03
N GLY A 28 19.80 4.61 7.16
CA GLY A 28 18.36 4.36 7.20
C GLY A 28 17.99 2.90 7.50
N GLN A 29 16.77 2.52 7.15
CA GLN A 29 16.25 1.18 7.44
C GLN A 29 16.83 0.14 6.49
N GLN A 30 17.38 -0.94 7.04
CA GLN A 30 17.96 -2.06 6.30
C GLN A 30 17.26 -3.36 6.70
N VAL A 31 17.02 -4.22 5.71
CA VAL A 31 16.42 -5.54 5.94
C VAL A 31 17.45 -6.43 6.62
N THR A 32 17.08 -7.04 7.75
CA THR A 32 17.95 -7.96 8.51
C THR A 32 17.59 -9.41 8.24
N ALA A 33 16.30 -9.73 8.16
CA ALA A 33 15.81 -11.06 7.85
C ALA A 33 14.46 -11.00 7.13
N GLU A 34 14.19 -12.03 6.34
CA GLU A 34 12.94 -12.24 5.63
C GLU A 34 12.39 -13.63 5.94
N ALA A 35 11.08 -13.77 5.93
CA ALA A 35 10.38 -15.04 6.01
C ALA A 35 9.28 -15.05 4.95
N TRP A 36 9.23 -16.08 4.11
CA TRP A 36 8.29 -16.20 3.01
C TRP A 36 7.49 -17.48 3.13
N LYS A 37 6.20 -17.41 2.78
CA LYS A 37 5.34 -18.61 2.68
C LYS A 37 5.33 -19.22 1.28
N GLY A 38 5.99 -18.57 0.33
CA GLY A 38 5.97 -18.91 -1.09
C GLY A 38 4.97 -18.06 -1.89
N THR A 39 5.27 -17.84 -3.17
CA THR A 39 4.44 -17.01 -4.06
C THR A 39 3.76 -17.88 -5.10
N ASP A 40 2.83 -18.72 -4.67
CA ASP A 40 2.12 -19.64 -5.56
C ASP A 40 0.85 -19.05 -6.17
N HIS A 41 0.42 -17.89 -5.66
CA HIS A 41 -0.84 -17.30 -6.08
C HIS A 41 -0.77 -16.81 -7.54
N PRO A 42 -1.70 -17.22 -8.43
CA PRO A 42 -1.67 -16.85 -9.85
C PRO A 42 -1.65 -15.33 -10.10
N ALA A 43 -2.34 -14.56 -9.27
CA ALA A 43 -2.35 -13.10 -9.37
C ALA A 43 -0.97 -12.48 -9.07
N LEU A 44 -0.19 -13.11 -8.17
CA LEU A 44 1.13 -12.65 -7.75
C LEU A 44 2.23 -13.09 -8.71
N LEU A 45 2.14 -14.31 -9.25
CA LEU A 45 3.06 -14.83 -10.27
C LEU A 45 3.09 -13.99 -11.56
N ARG A 46 2.04 -13.21 -11.82
CA ARG A 46 2.01 -12.23 -12.92
C ARG A 46 2.85 -10.98 -12.65
N ARG A 47 3.21 -10.72 -11.39
CA ARG A 47 3.97 -9.54 -10.96
C ARG A 47 5.42 -9.86 -10.69
N MET A 48 5.70 -11.01 -10.09
CA MET A 48 7.03 -11.43 -9.70
C MET A 48 7.26 -12.91 -10.04
N PRO A 49 8.52 -13.31 -10.29
CA PRO A 49 8.86 -14.72 -10.40
C PRO A 49 8.51 -15.46 -9.11
N HIS A 50 8.37 -16.79 -9.22
CA HIS A 50 8.14 -17.63 -8.07
C HIS A 50 9.28 -17.48 -7.04
N HIS A 51 8.91 -17.13 -5.82
CA HIS A 51 9.76 -17.14 -4.65
C HIS A 51 9.36 -18.34 -3.80
N ALA A 52 10.35 -19.14 -3.43
CA ALA A 52 10.14 -20.36 -2.66
C ALA A 52 9.68 -20.07 -1.22
N GLU A 53 9.04 -21.04 -0.59
CA GLU A 53 8.79 -21.00 0.85
C GLU A 53 10.11 -21.03 1.63
N SER A 54 10.20 -20.23 2.69
CA SER A 54 11.39 -20.15 3.52
C SER A 54 11.65 -21.48 4.23
N SER A 55 12.92 -21.87 4.27
CA SER A 55 13.33 -23.09 4.98
C SER A 55 13.15 -22.94 6.50
N PRO A 56 13.07 -24.02 7.28
CA PRO A 56 13.01 -23.94 8.74
C PRO A 56 14.15 -23.12 9.34
N GLU A 57 15.35 -23.21 8.75
CA GLU A 57 16.52 -22.42 9.18
C GLU A 57 16.35 -20.92 8.93
N GLU A 58 15.66 -20.53 7.86
CA GLU A 58 15.34 -19.13 7.56
C GLU A 58 14.27 -18.59 8.51
N LEU A 59 13.29 -19.41 8.86
CA LEU A 59 12.29 -19.06 9.86
C LEU A 59 12.92 -18.88 11.25
N ASP A 60 13.87 -19.74 11.62
CA ASP A 60 14.60 -19.60 12.89
C ASP A 60 15.56 -18.40 12.88
N ARG A 61 16.18 -18.09 11.74
CA ARG A 61 16.89 -16.82 11.54
C ARG A 61 15.96 -15.63 11.70
N PHE A 62 14.75 -15.66 11.14
CA PHE A 62 13.77 -14.57 11.30
C PHE A 62 13.36 -14.37 12.75
N ARG A 63 13.14 -15.45 13.52
CA ARG A 63 12.80 -15.40 14.94
C ARG A 63 13.92 -14.72 15.76
N SER A 64 15.16 -15.17 15.55
CA SER A 64 16.33 -14.69 16.30
C SER A 64 16.88 -13.36 15.79
N ALA A 65 16.52 -12.93 14.58
CA ALA A 65 17.07 -11.74 13.96
C ALA A 65 16.73 -10.48 14.77
N PRO A 66 17.72 -9.64 15.07
CA PRO A 66 17.47 -8.37 15.73
C PRO A 66 16.91 -7.34 14.74
N GLY A 67 16.02 -6.48 15.21
CA GLY A 67 15.47 -5.40 14.41
C GLY A 67 14.71 -4.39 15.27
N ASP A 68 14.18 -3.37 14.62
CA ASP A 68 13.38 -2.31 15.25
C ASP A 68 11.92 -2.35 14.77
N GLU A 69 11.71 -2.81 13.53
CA GLU A 69 10.41 -2.80 12.87
C GLU A 69 10.17 -4.13 12.13
N VAL A 70 8.94 -4.62 12.19
CA VAL A 70 8.48 -5.81 11.46
C VAL A 70 7.41 -5.37 10.49
N ARG A 71 7.52 -5.78 9.23
CA ARG A 71 6.55 -5.51 8.17
C ARG A 71 6.07 -6.81 7.55
N LEU A 72 4.78 -6.89 7.31
CA LEU A 72 4.19 -7.94 6.48
C LEU A 72 4.22 -7.51 5.02
N ILE A 73 4.61 -8.43 4.15
CA ILE A 73 4.46 -8.30 2.72
C ILE A 73 3.09 -8.89 2.37
N LEU A 74 2.19 -8.02 1.93
CA LEU A 74 0.83 -8.36 1.56
C LEU A 74 0.66 -8.25 0.06
N HIS A 75 -0.24 -9.06 -0.50
CA HIS A 75 -0.77 -8.82 -1.82
C HIS A 75 -2.29 -8.72 -1.85
N THR A 76 -2.79 -7.91 -2.78
CA THR A 76 -4.23 -7.86 -3.08
C THR A 76 -4.66 -9.11 -3.86
N GLN A 77 -5.94 -9.46 -3.75
CA GLN A 77 -6.62 -10.54 -4.45
C GLN A 77 -7.63 -9.96 -5.46
N PRO A 78 -7.21 -9.60 -6.69
CA PRO A 78 -8.09 -8.96 -7.68
C PRO A 78 -9.24 -9.85 -8.15
N GLU A 79 -9.10 -11.18 -8.03
CA GLU A 79 -10.15 -12.16 -8.36
C GLU A 79 -11.45 -11.96 -7.56
N HIS A 80 -11.39 -11.34 -6.39
CA HIS A 80 -12.57 -11.02 -5.58
C HIS A 80 -13.28 -9.74 -6.05
N VAL A 81 -12.64 -8.92 -6.90
CA VAL A 81 -13.17 -7.64 -7.35
C VAL A 81 -13.51 -7.70 -8.85
N TYR A 82 -14.78 -7.94 -9.16
CA TYR A 82 -15.22 -8.14 -10.55
C TYR A 82 -15.22 -6.85 -11.39
N ALA A 83 -15.33 -5.68 -10.77
CA ALA A 83 -15.56 -4.42 -11.48
C ALA A 83 -14.32 -3.86 -12.22
N VAL A 84 -13.11 -4.13 -11.72
CA VAL A 84 -11.88 -3.45 -12.18
C VAL A 84 -11.18 -4.22 -13.32
N GLY A 85 -11.44 -5.53 -13.46
CA GLY A 85 -10.83 -6.38 -14.50
C GLY A 85 -9.31 -6.56 -14.38
N GLU A 86 -8.66 -5.99 -13.36
CA GLU A 86 -7.24 -6.17 -13.06
C GLU A 86 -7.03 -7.63 -12.60
N LYS A 87 -6.08 -8.34 -13.21
CA LYS A 87 -5.75 -9.73 -12.85
C LYS A 87 -4.42 -9.87 -12.13
N VAL A 88 -3.70 -8.76 -11.93
CA VAL A 88 -2.36 -8.73 -11.36
C VAL A 88 -2.47 -8.22 -9.92
N GLY A 89 -2.14 -9.06 -8.95
CA GLY A 89 -2.18 -8.69 -7.54
C GLY A 89 -1.14 -7.63 -7.21
N ARG A 90 -1.49 -6.65 -6.38
CA ARG A 90 -0.57 -5.60 -5.94
C ARG A 90 0.15 -5.99 -4.67
N LEU A 91 1.48 -5.94 -4.69
CA LEU A 91 2.35 -6.24 -3.56
C LEU A 91 2.78 -4.95 -2.86
N PHE A 92 2.68 -4.91 -1.54
CA PHE A 92 3.17 -3.82 -0.72
C PHE A 92 3.47 -4.30 0.70
N GLU A 93 4.16 -3.47 1.47
CA GLU A 93 4.50 -3.76 2.87
C GLU A 93 3.59 -2.98 3.82
N VAL A 94 3.19 -3.63 4.90
CA VAL A 94 2.43 -3.02 6.00
C VAL A 94 3.15 -3.29 7.31
N ARG A 95 3.38 -2.24 8.09
CA ARG A 95 4.00 -2.36 9.42
C ARG A 95 3.06 -3.09 10.37
N VAL A 96 3.61 -4.05 11.12
CA VAL A 96 2.90 -4.72 12.22
C VAL A 96 2.94 -3.83 13.46
N ALA A 97 1.76 -3.49 13.98
CA ALA A 97 1.61 -2.76 15.24
C ALA A 97 1.83 -3.68 16.45
N GLY A 98 2.22 -3.11 17.59
CA GLY A 98 2.48 -3.82 18.85
C GLY A 98 3.58 -3.15 19.65
N GLU A 99 3.75 -3.47 20.93
CA GLU A 99 4.80 -2.84 21.76
C GLU A 99 6.14 -3.56 21.61
N LYS A 100 6.18 -4.86 21.89
CA LYS A 100 7.40 -5.67 21.85
C LYS A 100 7.65 -6.22 20.46
N ILE A 101 8.92 -6.21 20.04
CA ILE A 101 9.27 -6.73 18.73
C ILE A 101 9.05 -8.25 18.61
N GLU A 102 9.29 -9.00 19.68
CA GLU A 102 9.09 -10.46 19.66
C GLU A 102 7.62 -10.84 19.44
N GLU A 103 6.70 -10.09 20.03
CA GLU A 103 5.26 -10.26 19.80
C GLU A 103 4.89 -9.94 18.34
N ARG A 104 5.47 -8.87 17.77
CA ARG A 104 5.27 -8.52 16.36
C ARG A 104 5.81 -9.60 15.42
N LYS A 105 6.97 -10.20 15.72
CA LYS A 105 7.56 -11.30 14.93
C LYS A 105 6.68 -12.55 15.01
N ALA A 106 6.22 -12.91 16.20
CA ALA A 106 5.36 -14.06 16.41
C ALA A 106 4.05 -13.91 15.63
N PHE A 107 3.41 -12.73 15.73
CA PHE A 107 2.21 -12.39 14.97
C PHE A 107 2.46 -12.46 13.45
N ALA A 108 3.59 -11.91 12.97
CA ALA A 108 3.91 -11.94 11.55
C ALA A 108 4.03 -13.39 11.03
N LEU A 109 4.70 -14.26 11.77
CA LEU A 109 4.85 -15.69 11.43
C LEU A 109 3.52 -16.44 11.47
N GLU A 110 2.65 -16.16 12.45
CA GLU A 110 1.30 -16.75 12.54
C GLU A 110 0.44 -16.36 11.34
N ARG A 111 0.54 -15.11 10.89
CA ARG A 111 -0.27 -14.59 9.78
C ARG A 111 0.26 -14.96 8.40
N LEU A 112 1.48 -15.51 8.28
CA LEU A 112 2.02 -15.94 7.00
C LEU A 112 1.12 -16.97 6.31
N GLY A 113 0.74 -16.71 5.07
CA GLY A 113 -0.15 -17.56 4.28
C GLY A 113 -1.64 -17.39 4.55
N THR A 114 -2.01 -16.65 5.59
CA THR A 114 -3.40 -16.37 5.95
C THR A 114 -3.94 -15.10 5.28
N GLU A 115 -5.25 -14.96 5.29
CA GLU A 115 -5.95 -13.77 4.82
C GLU A 115 -6.22 -12.79 5.98
N LEU A 116 -6.11 -11.50 5.67
CA LEU A 116 -6.36 -10.38 6.57
C LEU A 116 -7.60 -9.63 6.08
N SER A 117 -8.58 -9.47 6.95
CA SER A 117 -9.79 -8.68 6.71
C SER A 117 -9.65 -7.23 7.17
N VAL A 118 -10.54 -6.36 6.71
CA VAL A 118 -10.57 -4.94 7.08
C VAL A 118 -10.84 -4.74 8.57
N ASP A 119 -11.60 -5.64 9.20
CA ASP A 119 -11.94 -5.52 10.62
C ASP A 119 -10.70 -5.59 11.54
N GLN A 120 -9.59 -6.16 11.03
CA GLN A 120 -8.31 -6.17 11.73
C GLN A 120 -7.54 -4.86 11.60
N LEU A 121 -7.88 -4.03 10.61
CA LEU A 121 -7.23 -2.75 10.34
C LEU A 121 -7.88 -1.60 11.12
N ALA A 122 -9.21 -1.47 11.02
CA ALA A 122 -9.93 -0.35 11.61
C ALA A 122 -11.33 -0.77 12.07
N LYS A 123 -11.79 -0.13 13.14
CA LYS A 123 -13.17 -0.28 13.65
C LYS A 123 -14.03 0.87 13.20
N GLU A 124 -15.35 0.67 13.25
CA GLU A 124 -16.31 1.72 12.97
C GLU A 124 -16.09 2.94 13.88
N GLY A 125 -16.07 4.13 13.29
CA GLY A 125 -15.85 5.41 13.99
C GLY A 125 -14.40 5.83 14.12
N GLU A 126 -13.42 5.02 13.70
CA GLU A 126 -12.02 5.41 13.68
C GLU A 126 -11.69 6.31 12.48
N PHE A 127 -10.83 7.31 12.71
CA PHE A 127 -10.30 8.14 11.64
C PHE A 127 -9.19 7.39 10.90
N VAL A 128 -9.28 7.38 9.57
CA VAL A 128 -8.31 6.72 8.69
C VAL A 128 -7.71 7.71 7.69
N ASP A 129 -6.41 7.57 7.45
CA ASP A 129 -5.73 8.32 6.40
C ASP A 129 -5.86 7.60 5.06
N VAL A 130 -6.26 8.33 4.01
CA VAL A 130 -6.45 7.78 2.67
C VAL A 130 -5.35 8.27 1.74
N LEU A 131 -4.56 7.33 1.23
CA LEU A 131 -3.52 7.58 0.24
C LEU A 131 -3.98 7.09 -1.13
N GLY A 132 -3.84 7.92 -2.16
CA GLY A 132 -4.27 7.57 -3.51
C GLY A 132 -3.70 8.46 -4.59
N VAL A 133 -3.86 8.02 -5.84
CA VAL A 133 -3.47 8.79 -7.03
C VAL A 133 -4.70 9.51 -7.56
N THR A 134 -4.61 10.83 -7.69
CA THR A 134 -5.70 11.64 -8.25
C THR A 134 -5.92 11.33 -9.74
N LYS A 135 -7.14 11.56 -10.23
CA LYS A 135 -7.46 11.41 -11.66
C LYS A 135 -6.51 12.25 -12.53
N GLY A 136 -5.92 11.62 -13.54
CA GLY A 136 -5.06 12.30 -14.51
C GLY A 136 -5.89 13.11 -15.51
N PHE A 137 -5.62 14.40 -15.64
CA PHE A 137 -6.32 15.30 -16.57
C PHE A 137 -5.49 15.71 -17.81
N GLY A 138 -4.30 15.11 -18.01
CA GLY A 138 -3.42 15.41 -19.14
C GLY A 138 -2.83 16.83 -19.11
N PHE A 139 -2.56 17.39 -20.30
CA PHE A 139 -2.08 18.77 -20.43
C PHE A 139 -3.18 19.76 -20.08
N GLN A 140 -2.98 20.49 -18.98
CA GLN A 140 -3.93 21.48 -18.47
C GLN A 140 -3.34 22.88 -18.58
N GLY A 141 -4.15 23.83 -19.01
CA GLY A 141 -3.78 25.25 -19.05
C GLY A 141 -3.64 25.84 -17.65
N HIS A 142 -2.97 26.99 -17.54
CA HIS A 142 -2.63 27.63 -16.26
C HIS A 142 -3.84 27.88 -15.35
N ILE A 143 -4.99 28.21 -15.93
CA ILE A 143 -6.21 28.51 -15.19
C ILE A 143 -6.74 27.28 -14.46
N GLN A 144 -6.79 26.13 -15.14
CA GLN A 144 -7.30 24.89 -14.53
C GLN A 144 -6.26 24.27 -13.58
N ARG A 145 -4.96 24.42 -13.88
CA ARG A 145 -3.89 23.87 -13.05
C ARG A 145 -3.61 24.69 -11.78
N TRP A 146 -3.64 26.02 -11.88
CA TRP A 146 -3.20 26.92 -10.81
C TRP A 146 -4.31 27.85 -10.30
N GLY A 147 -5.51 27.81 -10.88
CA GLY A 147 -6.61 28.69 -10.47
C GLY A 147 -6.40 30.17 -10.80
N VAL A 148 -5.51 30.50 -11.75
CA VAL A 148 -5.22 31.90 -12.12
C VAL A 148 -6.44 32.56 -12.77
N LYS A 149 -6.67 33.84 -12.46
CA LYS A 149 -7.74 34.64 -13.05
C LYS A 149 -7.60 34.70 -14.57
N LEU A 150 -8.72 34.51 -15.27
CA LEU A 150 -8.81 34.70 -16.72
C LEU A 150 -8.59 36.17 -17.09
N GLN A 151 -7.78 36.42 -18.12
CA GLN A 151 -7.55 37.78 -18.57
C GLN A 151 -8.84 38.44 -19.09
N PRO A 152 -8.92 39.79 -19.03
CA PRO A 152 -10.07 40.54 -19.53
C PRO A 152 -10.45 40.16 -20.96
N ARG A 153 -11.73 40.32 -21.30
CA ARG A 153 -12.24 40.02 -22.65
C ARG A 153 -11.47 40.73 -23.76
N LYS A 154 -10.97 41.94 -23.48
CA LYS A 154 -10.23 42.79 -24.43
C LYS A 154 -8.72 42.49 -24.49
N ASN A 155 -8.22 41.45 -23.83
CA ASN A 155 -6.80 41.10 -23.91
C ASN A 155 -6.45 40.60 -25.32
N SER A 156 -5.32 41.06 -25.87
CA SER A 156 -4.84 40.63 -27.17
C SER A 156 -4.22 39.22 -27.11
N LYS A 157 -4.25 38.50 -28.24
CA LYS A 157 -3.75 37.13 -28.43
C LYS A 157 -4.52 36.06 -27.65
N HIS A 158 -4.26 35.92 -26.36
CA HIS A 158 -4.82 34.83 -25.55
C HIS A 158 -5.42 35.35 -24.25
N ARG A 159 -6.60 34.83 -23.89
CA ARG A 159 -7.23 35.12 -22.60
C ARG A 159 -6.79 34.16 -21.50
N ARG A 160 -6.47 32.92 -21.88
CA ARG A 160 -6.08 31.83 -20.97
C ARG A 160 -4.56 31.77 -20.79
N MET A 161 -3.95 32.90 -20.47
CA MET A 161 -2.51 33.05 -20.24
C MET A 161 -2.24 33.86 -18.98
N ILE A 162 -1.03 33.72 -18.44
CA ILE A 162 -0.51 34.59 -17.38
C ILE A 162 0.00 35.88 -18.04
N GLY A 163 -0.19 37.02 -17.36
CA GLY A 163 0.21 38.34 -17.91
C GLY A 163 1.72 38.53 -17.95
N THR A 164 2.37 38.38 -16.79
CA THR A 164 3.83 38.46 -16.62
C THR A 164 4.27 37.24 -15.81
N LEU A 165 5.37 36.62 -16.25
CA LEU A 165 6.00 35.48 -15.59
C LEU A 165 6.95 35.94 -14.48
#